data_AF-B8LC13-F1
#
_entry.id   AF-B8LC13-F1
#
_cell.length_a   1.000
_cell.length_b   1.000
_cell.length_c   1.000
_cell.angle_alpha   90.00
_cell.angle_beta   90.00
_cell.angle_gamma   90.00
#
_symmetry.space_group_name_H-M   'P 1'
#
loop_
_entity.id
_entity.type
_entity.pdbx_description
1 polymer ?
#
loop_
_entity_poly.entity_id
_entity_poly.type
_entity_poly.pdbx_seq_one_letter_code
_entity_poly.pdbx_strand_id
1 'polypeptide(L)'
;LYSNIGISFWGGIHPETGKVIDTTHPLHNQSVADKILVIPSGRGSCTGSQVLLELILNGRAPRALILRDVDVILCTGAIVAEEFFGSESDGNVPIICAVGEEKFNELIDDGDEVLTLLVEKNDDGEDVVQIVSKRGRFAATNLLTKKDTLELDKDEVATIMNSTNNSKAAQLALKTVRRVASISGATTLMPISCAHIDAVTYIGPGGLRFAQKLSQLNGKVAVPTTLNSQSTDRRQWQALGVDVSHANYANSVGDAYLALGCEMSFTCAPYLLPNAPSKGDNIMWGESNAVVYSNSVIGARTEKYPDYFDILAAIVGRVPNIGVHVNENRVPTILIDARQLISEHGKEVHDMDSFFPAMGWLIGNLSDGRIPLILGFDTLPSLTADNLKAFSAAFGTTGTAPMYHMSNVTPESMGDDAQRFLQHCGDRHVLVTKEDLRRAYQTLDSGRDENDNNEVNLVAVGNPHLSIDELKRLSEMIECDDRPKVGNVQVIGTLGRYVHSEGIKYGYVQKLESFGFQLINDTCWCMLLDPPIIPVNVNAKILTNSGKYAHYGPGLTNRRIRFGSMYDCVEAAKSGRMRSSGSIPQWL
;
A
#
# COMPACT_ATOMS: atom_id res chain seq x y z
N LEU A 1 -24.53 -2.88 -3.85
CA LEU A 1 -23.59 -1.81 -4.26
C LEU A 1 -22.67 -2.40 -5.31
N TYR A 2 -22.48 -1.75 -6.45
CA TYR A 2 -21.60 -2.25 -7.49
C TYR A 2 -20.70 -1.15 -8.06
N SER A 3 -19.51 -1.53 -8.51
CA SER A 3 -18.56 -0.64 -9.18
C SER A 3 -17.67 -1.46 -10.11
N ASN A 4 -17.39 -0.95 -11.30
CA ASN A 4 -16.36 -1.51 -12.19
C ASN A 4 -14.95 -1.08 -11.80
N ILE A 5 -14.81 -0.22 -10.79
CA ILE A 5 -13.53 0.20 -10.20
C ILE A 5 -13.37 -0.52 -8.87
N GLY A 6 -12.18 -1.09 -8.64
CA GLY A 6 -11.83 -1.70 -7.36
C GLY A 6 -11.74 -0.64 -6.26
N ILE A 7 -12.00 -1.02 -5.01
CA ILE A 7 -11.98 -0.10 -3.87
C ILE A 7 -10.79 -0.40 -2.97
N SER A 8 -10.09 0.65 -2.50
CA SER A 8 -9.13 0.46 -1.42
C SER A 8 -9.86 0.44 -0.09
N PHE A 9 -9.71 -0.64 0.67
CA PHE A 9 -10.29 -0.71 2.01
C PHE A 9 -9.51 0.22 2.95
N TRP A 10 -8.18 0.23 2.84
CA TRP A 10 -7.33 1.19 3.54
C TRP A 10 -7.39 2.58 2.89
N GLY A 11 -7.67 3.62 3.68
CA GLY A 11 -7.83 4.99 3.20
C GLY A 11 -9.03 5.22 2.28
N GLY A 12 -9.81 4.19 1.95
CA GLY A 12 -11.00 4.29 1.12
C GLY A 12 -12.31 3.84 1.77
N ILE A 13 -12.28 3.08 2.87
CA ILE A 13 -13.46 2.77 3.70
C ILE A 13 -13.16 3.09 5.16
N HIS A 14 -14.08 3.80 5.81
CA HIS A 14 -13.95 4.12 7.24
C HIS A 14 -14.37 2.91 8.11
N PRO A 15 -13.48 2.38 8.98
CA PRO A 15 -13.70 1.11 9.69
C PRO A 15 -14.88 1.12 10.68
N GLU A 16 -15.21 2.26 11.27
CA GLU A 16 -16.31 2.36 12.25
C GLU A 16 -17.69 2.62 11.63
N THR A 17 -17.75 3.11 10.38
CA THR A 17 -19.01 3.54 9.75
C THR A 17 -19.34 2.73 8.49
N GLY A 18 -18.36 2.04 7.91
CA GLY A 18 -18.49 1.38 6.61
C GLY A 18 -18.62 2.36 5.43
N LYS A 19 -18.44 3.66 5.65
CA LYS A 19 -18.58 4.69 4.61
C LYS A 19 -17.36 4.71 3.70
N VAL A 20 -17.58 4.81 2.39
CA VAL A 20 -16.53 5.01 1.38
C VAL A 20 -16.05 6.46 1.45
N ILE A 21 -14.77 6.64 1.78
CA ILE A 21 -14.08 7.92 1.97
C ILE A 21 -13.06 8.24 0.86
N ASP A 22 -12.78 7.28 -0.03
CA ASP A 22 -11.98 7.54 -1.24
C ASP A 22 -12.74 8.50 -2.14
N THR A 23 -12.29 9.76 -2.20
CA THR A 23 -12.92 10.83 -2.96
C THR A 23 -12.81 10.64 -4.48
N THR A 24 -11.93 9.74 -4.93
CA THR A 24 -11.74 9.40 -6.35
C THR A 24 -12.62 8.23 -6.80
N HIS A 25 -13.27 7.53 -5.87
CA HIS A 25 -14.04 6.32 -6.18
C HIS A 25 -15.53 6.65 -6.47
N PRO A 26 -16.19 5.98 -7.45
CA PRO A 26 -17.60 6.24 -7.78
C PRO A 26 -18.58 6.01 -6.63
N LEU A 27 -18.22 5.13 -5.68
CA LEU A 27 -19.02 4.84 -4.49
C LEU A 27 -18.79 5.83 -3.33
N HIS A 28 -18.05 6.93 -3.53
CA HIS A 28 -17.80 7.92 -2.49
C HIS A 28 -19.11 8.36 -1.80
N ASN A 29 -19.07 8.43 -0.46
CA ASN A 29 -20.20 8.67 0.44
C ASN A 29 -21.25 7.55 0.60
N GLN A 30 -21.15 6.43 -0.12
CA GLN A 30 -21.98 5.25 0.13
C GLN A 30 -21.47 4.45 1.32
N SER A 31 -22.31 3.61 1.94
CA SER A 31 -21.90 2.70 3.02
C SER A 31 -21.98 1.24 2.58
N VAL A 32 -20.91 0.47 2.85
CA VAL A 32 -20.85 -0.97 2.55
C VAL A 32 -21.55 -1.83 3.61
N ALA A 33 -21.88 -1.26 4.76
CA ALA A 33 -22.46 -1.98 5.89
C ALA A 33 -23.81 -2.62 5.53
N ASP A 34 -23.97 -3.90 5.86
CA ASP A 34 -25.16 -4.71 5.57
C ASP A 34 -25.56 -4.77 4.07
N LYS A 35 -24.61 -4.55 3.15
CA LYS A 35 -24.83 -4.65 1.70
C LYS A 35 -24.10 -5.85 1.08
N ILE A 36 -24.53 -6.22 -0.12
CA ILE A 36 -23.71 -7.00 -1.06
C ILE A 36 -22.89 -6.00 -1.88
N LEU A 37 -21.57 -6.13 -1.84
CA LEU A 37 -20.64 -5.29 -2.57
C LEU A 37 -20.05 -6.08 -3.74
N VAL A 38 -20.26 -5.58 -4.96
CA VAL A 38 -19.80 -6.17 -6.22
C VAL A 38 -18.73 -5.28 -6.84
N ILE A 39 -17.48 -5.72 -6.86
CA ILE A 39 -16.32 -4.95 -7.32
C ILE A 39 -15.34 -5.87 -8.04
N PRO A 40 -14.44 -5.39 -8.93
CA PRO A 40 -13.51 -6.30 -9.59
C PRO A 40 -12.56 -6.98 -8.58
N SER A 41 -12.02 -6.20 -7.66
CA SER A 41 -11.17 -6.64 -6.55
C SER A 41 -10.98 -5.47 -5.57
N GLY A 42 -10.31 -5.70 -4.45
CA GLY A 42 -9.68 -4.63 -3.70
C GLY A 42 -8.52 -4.00 -4.48
N ARG A 43 -8.17 -2.75 -4.18
CA ARG A 43 -6.99 -2.07 -4.73
C ARG A 43 -6.16 -1.37 -3.65
N GLY A 44 -4.95 -0.95 -3.99
CA GLY A 44 -4.11 -0.15 -3.08
C GLY A 44 -3.44 -0.98 -1.99
N SER A 45 -3.45 -0.53 -0.73
CA SER A 45 -2.61 -1.11 0.34
C SER A 45 -2.98 -2.53 0.78
N CYS A 46 -1.98 -3.28 1.24
CA CYS A 46 -2.12 -4.59 1.88
C CYS A 46 -2.89 -4.54 3.21
N THR A 47 -2.94 -3.34 3.80
CA THR A 47 -3.70 -2.95 5.00
C THR A 47 -5.23 -3.10 4.87
N GLY A 48 -5.75 -3.44 3.69
CA GLY A 48 -7.19 -3.71 3.50
C GLY A 48 -7.72 -4.83 4.39
N SER A 49 -6.90 -5.82 4.75
CA SER A 49 -7.28 -6.91 5.66
C SER A 49 -7.55 -6.41 7.09
N GLN A 50 -6.79 -5.42 7.57
CA GLN A 50 -7.03 -4.80 8.87
C GLN A 50 -8.35 -4.06 8.91
N VAL A 51 -8.64 -3.25 7.88
CA VAL A 51 -9.90 -2.51 7.80
C VAL A 51 -11.08 -3.47 7.75
N LEU A 52 -10.97 -4.58 7.00
CA LEU A 52 -12.04 -5.58 6.97
C LEU A 52 -12.23 -6.26 8.33
N LEU A 53 -11.16 -6.59 9.06
CA LEU A 53 -11.27 -7.12 10.42
C LEU A 53 -12.04 -6.14 11.32
N GLU A 54 -11.67 -4.85 11.32
CA GLU A 54 -12.36 -3.85 12.14
C GLU A 54 -13.83 -3.66 11.70
N LEU A 55 -14.12 -3.69 10.40
CA LEU A 55 -15.51 -3.66 9.90
C LEU A 55 -16.31 -4.85 10.43
N ILE A 56 -15.74 -6.06 10.45
CA ILE A 56 -16.40 -7.26 10.97
C ILE A 56 -16.66 -7.12 12.47
N LEU A 57 -15.64 -6.75 13.25
CA LEU A 57 -15.75 -6.62 14.71
C LEU A 57 -16.69 -5.48 15.14
N ASN A 58 -16.83 -4.43 14.31
CA ASN A 58 -17.75 -3.33 14.54
C ASN A 58 -19.18 -3.59 14.02
N GLY A 59 -19.44 -4.75 13.39
CA GLY A 59 -20.75 -5.04 12.77
C GLY A 59 -21.07 -4.11 11.59
N ARG A 60 -20.05 -3.65 10.86
CA ARG A 60 -20.14 -2.72 9.72
C ARG A 60 -19.64 -3.32 8.41
N ALA A 61 -19.26 -4.59 8.40
CA ALA A 61 -18.87 -5.30 7.20
C ALA A 61 -20.03 -5.41 6.20
N PRO A 62 -19.73 -5.54 4.90
CA PRO A 62 -20.72 -6.02 3.94
C PRO A 62 -21.18 -7.44 4.32
N ARG A 63 -22.39 -7.83 3.92
CA ARG A 63 -22.87 -9.22 4.06
C ARG A 63 -22.19 -10.17 3.08
N ALA A 64 -21.82 -9.65 1.91
CA ALA A 64 -21.07 -10.40 0.93
C ALA A 64 -20.19 -9.50 0.06
N LEU A 65 -19.06 -10.05 -0.35
CA LEU A 65 -18.13 -9.51 -1.33
C LEU A 65 -18.16 -10.42 -2.56
N ILE A 66 -18.68 -9.90 -3.66
CA ILE A 66 -18.67 -10.59 -4.96
C ILE A 66 -17.62 -9.92 -5.83
N LEU A 67 -16.54 -10.64 -6.07
CA LEU A 67 -15.34 -10.15 -6.72
C LEU A 67 -15.22 -10.72 -8.14
N ARG A 68 -14.64 -9.95 -9.07
CA ARG A 68 -14.20 -10.51 -10.36
C ARG A 68 -13.07 -11.50 -10.14
N ASP A 69 -12.04 -11.04 -9.43
CA ASP A 69 -10.79 -11.76 -9.19
C ASP A 69 -10.68 -12.22 -7.74
N VAL A 70 -9.88 -13.26 -7.50
CA VAL A 70 -9.57 -13.70 -6.12
C VAL A 70 -8.77 -12.60 -5.43
N ASP A 71 -9.28 -12.11 -4.30
CA ASP A 71 -8.61 -11.13 -3.45
C ASP A 71 -8.22 -11.77 -2.11
N VAL A 72 -6.95 -12.15 -2.02
CA VAL A 72 -6.39 -12.78 -0.83
C VAL A 72 -6.36 -11.81 0.35
N ILE A 73 -6.27 -10.50 0.10
CA ILE A 73 -6.18 -9.49 1.16
C ILE A 73 -7.49 -9.44 1.94
N LEU A 74 -8.61 -9.32 1.23
CA LEU A 74 -9.93 -9.33 1.87
C LEU A 74 -10.23 -10.70 2.49
N CYS A 75 -9.81 -11.80 1.88
CA CYS A 75 -9.96 -13.12 2.50
C CYS A 75 -9.22 -13.21 3.84
N THR A 76 -7.99 -12.70 3.94
CA THR A 76 -7.20 -12.75 5.18
C THR A 76 -7.85 -11.99 6.33
N GLY A 77 -8.44 -10.81 6.09
CA GLY A 77 -9.16 -10.07 7.14
C GLY A 77 -10.31 -10.89 7.74
N ALA A 78 -11.08 -11.57 6.88
CA ALA A 78 -12.17 -12.46 7.31
C ALA A 78 -11.66 -13.74 8.00
N ILE A 79 -10.62 -14.39 7.49
CA ILE A 79 -10.01 -15.57 8.12
C ILE A 79 -9.49 -15.24 9.52
N VAL A 80 -8.82 -14.11 9.68
CA VAL A 80 -8.34 -13.66 10.99
C VAL A 80 -9.51 -13.42 11.93
N ALA A 81 -10.60 -12.81 11.47
CA ALA A 81 -11.80 -12.64 12.28
C ALA A 81 -12.35 -13.98 12.80
N GLU A 82 -12.46 -15.00 11.95
CA GLU A 82 -12.95 -16.33 12.34
C GLU A 82 -11.98 -17.07 13.29
N GLU A 83 -10.69 -17.09 12.95
CA GLU A 83 -9.71 -17.94 13.66
C GLU A 83 -9.20 -17.30 14.96
N PHE A 84 -9.15 -15.97 15.02
CA PHE A 84 -8.61 -15.25 16.17
C PHE A 84 -9.68 -14.71 17.12
N PHE A 85 -10.89 -14.44 16.63
CA PHE A 85 -11.95 -13.79 17.42
C PHE A 85 -13.20 -14.66 17.61
N GLY A 86 -13.39 -15.73 16.83
CA GLY A 86 -14.44 -16.73 17.03
C GLY A 86 -15.82 -16.11 17.22
N SER A 87 -16.44 -16.32 18.39
CA SER A 87 -17.80 -15.84 18.68
C SER A 87 -17.99 -14.32 18.57
N GLU A 88 -16.92 -13.52 18.65
CA GLU A 88 -17.03 -12.06 18.47
C GLU A 88 -17.23 -11.64 17.01
N SER A 89 -16.87 -12.49 16.05
CA SER A 89 -17.09 -12.26 14.62
C SER A 89 -18.29 -13.02 14.05
N ASP A 90 -18.90 -13.91 14.84
CA ASP A 90 -20.03 -14.75 14.42
C ASP A 90 -21.19 -13.91 13.85
N GLY A 91 -21.60 -14.25 12.63
CA GLY A 91 -22.70 -13.59 11.92
C GLY A 91 -22.34 -12.29 11.21
N ASN A 92 -21.11 -11.78 11.36
CA ASN A 92 -20.62 -10.56 10.70
C ASN A 92 -19.53 -10.81 9.65
N VAL A 93 -19.00 -12.04 9.56
CA VAL A 93 -18.04 -12.42 8.52
C VAL A 93 -18.76 -12.46 7.15
N PRO A 94 -18.27 -11.72 6.13
CA PRO A 94 -18.88 -11.72 4.81
C PRO A 94 -18.71 -13.05 4.08
N ILE A 95 -19.68 -13.40 3.25
CA ILE A 95 -19.46 -14.37 2.17
C ILE A 95 -18.53 -13.73 1.14
N ILE A 96 -17.45 -14.41 0.73
CA ILE A 96 -16.50 -13.87 -0.26
C ILE A 96 -16.41 -14.82 -1.45
N CYS A 97 -16.80 -14.34 -2.64
CA CYS A 97 -16.76 -15.12 -3.87
C CYS A 97 -15.93 -14.41 -4.93
N ALA A 98 -15.17 -15.16 -5.72
CA ALA A 98 -14.62 -14.69 -7.00
C ALA A 98 -15.41 -15.35 -8.15
N VAL A 99 -15.98 -14.56 -9.05
CA VAL A 99 -16.93 -15.03 -10.08
C VAL A 99 -16.35 -15.05 -11.50
N GLY A 100 -15.16 -14.47 -11.70
CA GLY A 100 -14.53 -14.34 -13.02
C GLY A 100 -15.12 -13.20 -13.86
N GLU A 101 -14.40 -12.81 -14.91
CA GLU A 101 -14.70 -11.64 -15.74
C GLU A 101 -16.08 -11.70 -16.42
N GLU A 102 -16.44 -12.84 -17.01
CA GLU A 102 -17.72 -13.02 -17.70
C GLU A 102 -18.91 -12.76 -16.76
N LYS A 103 -18.95 -13.47 -15.61
CA LYS A 103 -20.04 -13.34 -14.64
C LYS A 103 -20.03 -12.01 -13.90
N PHE A 104 -18.85 -11.43 -13.70
CA PHE A 104 -18.75 -10.09 -13.15
C PHE A 104 -19.39 -9.05 -14.09
N ASN A 105 -19.08 -9.11 -15.39
CA ASN A 105 -19.64 -8.19 -16.37
C ASN A 105 -21.16 -8.37 -16.51
N GLU A 106 -21.67 -9.61 -16.49
CA GLU A 106 -23.11 -9.88 -16.42
C GLU A 106 -23.78 -9.18 -15.21
N LEU A 107 -23.19 -9.27 -14.02
CA LEU A 107 -23.72 -8.60 -12.82
C LEU A 107 -23.69 -7.07 -12.92
N ILE A 108 -22.65 -6.49 -13.52
CA ILE A 108 -22.54 -5.04 -13.73
C ILE A 108 -23.58 -4.57 -14.75
N ASP A 109 -23.75 -5.30 -15.85
CA ASP A 109 -24.69 -4.98 -16.94
C ASP A 109 -26.15 -5.16 -16.52
N ASP A 110 -26.42 -6.06 -15.57
CA ASP A 110 -27.74 -6.21 -14.95
C ASP A 110 -28.11 -4.99 -14.10
N GLY A 111 -27.12 -4.37 -13.44
CA GLY A 111 -27.31 -3.17 -12.61
C GLY A 111 -28.29 -3.39 -11.47
N ASP A 112 -28.33 -4.61 -10.91
CA ASP A 112 -29.36 -4.99 -9.95
C ASP A 112 -29.21 -4.30 -8.59
N GLU A 113 -30.31 -3.74 -8.12
CA GLU A 113 -30.39 -3.17 -6.76
C GLU A 113 -30.39 -4.25 -5.67
N VAL A 114 -30.83 -5.47 -6.02
CA VAL A 114 -30.99 -6.60 -5.10
C VAL A 114 -30.42 -7.87 -5.73
N LEU A 115 -29.50 -8.53 -5.01
CA LEU A 115 -29.04 -9.89 -5.31
C LEU A 115 -29.48 -10.82 -4.18
N THR A 116 -29.86 -12.04 -4.52
CA THR A 116 -30.13 -13.09 -3.52
C THR A 116 -28.99 -14.10 -3.51
N LEU A 117 -28.50 -14.43 -2.32
CA LEU A 117 -27.44 -15.43 -2.13
C LEU A 117 -28.02 -16.61 -1.35
N LEU A 118 -27.93 -17.81 -1.93
CA LEU A 118 -28.29 -19.06 -1.26
C LEU A 118 -27.02 -19.88 -1.05
N VAL A 119 -26.75 -20.31 0.18
CA VAL A 119 -25.54 -21.06 0.52
C VAL A 119 -25.90 -22.53 0.72
N GLU A 120 -25.23 -23.40 -0.03
CA GLU A 120 -25.36 -24.85 0.04
C GLU A 120 -23.97 -25.45 0.28
N LYS A 121 -23.87 -26.66 0.87
CA LYS A 121 -22.59 -27.36 1.01
C LYS A 121 -22.41 -28.38 -0.11
N ASN A 122 -21.22 -28.42 -0.70
CA ASN A 122 -20.83 -29.50 -1.60
C ASN A 122 -20.31 -30.72 -0.83
N ASP A 123 -19.99 -31.80 -1.55
CA ASP A 123 -19.48 -33.06 -0.98
C ASP A 123 -18.13 -32.92 -0.27
N ASP A 124 -17.34 -31.91 -0.65
CA ASP A 124 -16.07 -31.55 -0.02
C ASP A 124 -16.26 -30.66 1.24
N GLY A 125 -17.50 -30.31 1.58
CA GLY A 125 -17.85 -29.46 2.72
C GLY A 125 -17.67 -27.96 2.50
N GLU A 126 -17.31 -27.55 1.27
CA GLU A 126 -17.20 -26.16 0.86
C GLU A 126 -18.60 -25.55 0.64
N ASP A 127 -18.71 -24.26 0.95
CA ASP A 127 -19.94 -23.52 0.73
C ASP A 127 -20.01 -23.05 -0.73
N VAL A 128 -20.99 -23.57 -1.46
CA VAL A 128 -21.39 -23.14 -2.80
C VAL A 128 -22.49 -22.10 -2.68
N VAL A 129 -22.23 -20.92 -3.23
CA VAL A 129 -23.11 -19.76 -3.18
C VAL A 129 -23.82 -19.63 -4.52
N GLN A 130 -25.14 -19.85 -4.53
CA GLN A 130 -26.00 -19.56 -5.66
C GLN A 130 -26.32 -18.06 -5.65
N ILE A 131 -25.77 -17.32 -6.61
CA ILE A 131 -26.01 -15.90 -6.81
C ILE A 131 -27.17 -15.77 -7.80
N VAL A 132 -28.25 -15.12 -7.37
CA VAL A 132 -29.46 -14.91 -8.17
C VAL A 132 -29.61 -13.42 -8.47
N SER A 133 -29.56 -13.08 -9.76
CA SER A 133 -29.84 -11.76 -10.34
C SER A 133 -31.19 -11.79 -11.08
N LYS A 134 -31.62 -10.66 -11.64
CA LYS A 134 -32.82 -10.57 -12.49
C LYS A 134 -32.71 -11.40 -13.76
N ARG A 135 -31.51 -11.56 -14.34
CA ARG A 135 -31.31 -12.23 -15.62
C ARG A 135 -30.91 -13.70 -15.49
N GLY A 136 -30.47 -14.14 -14.31
CA GLY A 136 -30.12 -15.53 -14.14
C GLY A 136 -29.66 -15.91 -12.75
N ARG A 137 -29.20 -17.15 -12.66
CA ARG A 137 -28.61 -17.75 -11.46
C ARG A 137 -27.33 -18.47 -11.86
N PHE A 138 -26.28 -18.28 -11.08
CA PHE A 138 -25.05 -19.05 -11.23
C PHE A 138 -24.43 -19.35 -9.86
N ALA A 139 -23.51 -20.32 -9.84
CA ALA A 139 -22.84 -20.76 -8.63
C ALA A 139 -21.42 -20.20 -8.56
N ALA A 140 -20.98 -19.86 -7.35
CA ALA A 140 -19.60 -19.53 -7.04
C ALA A 140 -19.22 -20.17 -5.69
N THR A 141 -17.94 -20.46 -5.47
CA THR A 141 -17.47 -20.99 -4.18
C THR A 141 -17.19 -19.84 -3.22
N ASN A 142 -17.63 -19.97 -1.96
CA ASN A 142 -17.19 -19.10 -0.89
C ASN A 142 -15.72 -19.42 -0.57
N LEU A 143 -14.84 -18.49 -0.92
CA LEU A 143 -13.38 -18.64 -0.80
C LEU A 143 -12.94 -18.98 0.63
N LEU A 144 -13.67 -18.52 1.64
CA LEU A 144 -13.35 -18.80 3.04
C LEU A 144 -13.46 -20.30 3.37
N THR A 145 -14.37 -21.02 2.73
CA THR A 145 -14.61 -22.46 3.00
C THR A 145 -13.90 -23.39 2.04
N LYS A 146 -13.04 -22.84 1.17
CA LYS A 146 -12.30 -23.61 0.19
C LYS A 146 -11.47 -24.69 0.88
N LYS A 147 -11.48 -25.89 0.30
CA LYS A 147 -10.72 -27.04 0.78
C LYS A 147 -9.23 -26.73 0.83
N ASP A 148 -8.57 -27.26 1.85
CA ASP A 148 -7.12 -27.18 1.98
C ASP A 148 -6.46 -28.07 0.92
N THR A 149 -5.76 -27.44 -0.03
CA THR A 149 -5.07 -28.11 -1.14
C THR A 149 -3.56 -28.18 -0.94
N LEU A 150 -3.06 -27.74 0.21
CA LEU A 150 -1.63 -27.59 0.44
C LEU A 150 -1.00 -28.92 0.86
N GLU A 151 -0.06 -29.39 0.05
CA GLU A 151 0.77 -30.55 0.33
C GLU A 151 1.97 -30.09 1.16
N LEU A 152 1.94 -30.38 2.46
CA LEU A 152 3.12 -30.28 3.32
C LEU A 152 3.45 -31.68 3.80
N ASP A 153 4.68 -32.11 3.59
CA ASP A 153 5.13 -33.37 4.17
C ASP A 153 5.27 -33.25 5.71
N LYS A 154 5.31 -34.40 6.38
CA LYS A 154 5.37 -34.44 7.85
C LYS A 154 6.67 -33.85 8.40
N ASP A 155 7.75 -33.91 7.64
CA ASP A 155 9.07 -33.45 8.06
C ASP A 155 9.16 -31.92 7.97
N GLU A 156 8.52 -31.31 6.97
CA GLU A 156 8.38 -29.87 6.82
C GLU A 156 7.55 -29.29 7.97
N VAL A 157 6.39 -29.89 8.27
CA VAL A 157 5.57 -29.49 9.42
C VAL A 157 6.34 -29.66 10.73
N ALA A 158 7.03 -30.79 10.93
CA ALA A 158 7.85 -31.02 12.11
C ALA A 158 8.99 -29.99 12.23
N THR A 159 9.61 -29.62 11.12
CA THR A 159 10.68 -28.60 11.09
C THR A 159 10.16 -27.24 11.55
N ILE A 160 9.02 -26.79 10.99
CA ILE A 160 8.37 -25.52 11.38
C ILE A 160 7.97 -25.54 12.86
N MET A 161 7.40 -26.64 13.33
CA MET A 161 6.96 -26.73 14.72
C MET A 161 8.14 -26.82 15.70
N ASN A 162 9.21 -27.54 15.36
CA ASN A 162 10.38 -27.65 16.21
C ASN A 162 11.16 -26.34 16.32
N SER A 163 11.31 -25.59 15.22
CA SER A 163 12.00 -24.28 15.24
C SER A 163 11.27 -23.24 16.09
N THR A 164 9.96 -23.42 16.31
CA THR A 164 9.10 -22.52 17.09
C THR A 164 8.74 -23.07 18.46
N ASN A 165 9.48 -24.06 18.97
CA ASN A 165 9.23 -24.76 20.24
C ASN A 165 7.78 -25.28 20.38
N ASN A 166 7.16 -25.67 19.27
CA ASN A 166 5.79 -26.14 19.17
C ASN A 166 4.77 -25.15 19.78
N SER A 167 5.05 -23.83 19.69
CA SER A 167 4.19 -22.80 20.27
C SER A 167 2.77 -22.85 19.68
N LYS A 168 1.77 -22.49 20.49
CA LYS A 168 0.38 -22.38 20.03
C LYS A 168 0.22 -21.31 18.95
N ALA A 169 1.04 -20.25 19.01
CA ALA A 169 1.09 -19.21 17.99
C ALA A 169 1.54 -19.77 16.64
N ALA A 170 2.58 -20.61 16.60
CA ALA A 170 3.05 -21.22 15.35
C ALA A 170 2.05 -22.20 14.74
N GLN A 171 1.33 -22.96 15.58
CA GLN A 171 0.23 -23.83 15.12
C GLN A 171 -0.90 -23.02 14.47
N LEU A 172 -1.30 -21.93 15.12
CA LEU A 172 -2.31 -21.02 14.60
C LEU A 172 -1.84 -20.32 13.31
N ALA A 173 -0.60 -19.83 13.30
CA ALA A 173 0.01 -19.21 12.13
C ALA A 173 0.08 -20.16 10.94
N LEU A 174 0.55 -21.40 11.14
CA LEU A 174 0.59 -22.38 10.07
C LEU A 174 -0.82 -22.69 9.55
N LYS A 175 -1.81 -22.85 10.42
CA LYS A 175 -3.21 -23.07 10.02
C LYS A 175 -3.69 -21.93 9.10
N THR A 176 -3.52 -20.68 9.52
CA THR A 176 -3.95 -19.51 8.73
C THR A 176 -3.17 -19.42 7.41
N VAL A 177 -1.85 -19.63 7.43
CA VAL A 177 -1.00 -19.63 6.22
C VAL A 177 -1.47 -20.67 5.22
N ARG A 178 -1.82 -21.89 5.66
CA ARG A 178 -2.36 -22.95 4.80
C ARG A 178 -3.67 -22.55 4.12
N ARG A 179 -4.56 -21.90 4.86
CA ARG A 179 -5.86 -21.45 4.33
C ARG A 179 -5.69 -20.34 3.29
N VAL A 180 -4.83 -19.35 3.59
CA VAL A 180 -4.47 -18.29 2.65
C VAL A 180 -3.81 -18.86 1.40
N ALA A 181 -2.88 -19.80 1.55
CA ALA A 181 -2.22 -20.50 0.45
C ALA A 181 -3.23 -21.21 -0.47
N SER A 182 -4.18 -21.94 0.10
CA SER A 182 -5.22 -22.66 -0.65
C SER A 182 -6.15 -21.73 -1.44
N ILE A 183 -6.54 -20.60 -0.84
CA ILE A 183 -7.32 -19.57 -1.54
C ILE A 183 -6.55 -19.02 -2.73
N SER A 184 -5.27 -18.72 -2.53
CA SER A 184 -4.38 -18.21 -3.58
C SER A 184 -4.01 -19.25 -4.66
N GLY A 185 -4.41 -20.52 -4.50
CA GLY A 185 -4.14 -21.60 -5.45
C GLY A 185 -2.77 -22.25 -5.29
N ALA A 186 -2.05 -21.98 -4.20
CA ALA A 186 -0.77 -22.59 -3.90
C ALA A 186 -0.94 -24.04 -3.43
N THR A 187 -0.08 -24.92 -3.93
CA THR A 187 0.00 -26.32 -3.48
C THR A 187 1.20 -26.59 -2.58
N THR A 188 2.20 -25.69 -2.58
CA THR A 188 3.42 -25.79 -1.77
C THR A 188 3.77 -24.45 -1.14
N LEU A 189 4.58 -24.49 -0.08
CA LEU A 189 5.20 -23.30 0.53
C LEU A 189 6.69 -23.25 0.19
N MET A 190 7.27 -22.07 0.27
CA MET A 190 8.70 -21.84 0.10
C MET A 190 9.28 -21.03 1.25
N PRO A 191 10.57 -21.25 1.60
CA PRO A 191 11.23 -20.46 2.63
C PRO A 191 11.44 -19.01 2.19
N ILE A 192 11.43 -18.11 3.16
CA ILE A 192 11.79 -16.70 3.00
C ILE A 192 13.08 -16.40 3.76
N SER A 193 13.86 -15.41 3.28
CA SER A 193 15.11 -14.99 3.93
C SER A 193 14.89 -13.92 5.01
N CYS A 194 13.89 -13.06 4.84
CA CYS A 194 13.52 -12.03 5.80
C CYS A 194 12.05 -11.60 5.65
N ALA A 195 11.56 -10.85 6.63
CA ALA A 195 10.22 -10.27 6.63
C ALA A 195 10.21 -8.78 7.00
N HIS A 196 9.19 -8.06 6.52
CA HIS A 196 8.86 -6.69 6.90
C HIS A 196 7.36 -6.57 7.13
N ILE A 197 6.97 -6.36 8.38
CA ILE A 197 5.58 -6.42 8.84
C ILE A 197 4.91 -5.06 8.64
N ASP A 198 3.87 -5.02 7.82
CA ASP A 198 3.01 -3.86 7.54
C ASP A 198 1.95 -3.68 8.64
N ALA A 199 1.48 -4.79 9.22
CA ALA A 199 0.40 -4.85 10.21
C ALA A 199 0.65 -4.16 11.57
N VAL A 200 1.73 -3.36 11.68
CA VAL A 200 2.11 -2.58 12.86
C VAL A 200 1.37 -1.24 12.97
N THR A 201 0.54 -0.91 11.98
CA THR A 201 -0.36 0.25 12.02
C THR A 201 -1.55 0.00 12.96
N TYR A 202 -1.87 0.98 13.82
CA TYR A 202 -3.09 0.93 14.64
C TYR A 202 -4.29 1.49 13.85
N ILE A 203 -5.10 0.57 13.34
CA ILE A 203 -6.37 0.82 12.65
C ILE A 203 -7.54 0.83 13.64
N GLY A 204 -7.47 -0.06 14.62
CA GLY A 204 -8.49 -0.26 15.63
C GLY A 204 -8.06 -1.33 16.64
N PRO A 205 -8.91 -1.62 17.64
CA PRO A 205 -8.59 -2.54 18.73
C PRO A 205 -8.40 -4.00 18.28
N GLY A 206 -9.00 -4.41 17.16
CA GLY A 206 -8.83 -5.76 16.61
C GLY A 206 -7.37 -6.06 16.27
N GLY A 207 -6.71 -5.17 15.53
CA GLY A 207 -5.29 -5.34 15.17
C GLY A 207 -4.37 -5.48 16.39
N LEU A 208 -4.57 -4.67 17.42
CA LEU A 208 -3.80 -4.77 18.68
C LEU A 208 -4.03 -6.12 19.37
N ARG A 209 -5.29 -6.54 19.50
CA ARG A 209 -5.64 -7.82 20.15
C ARG A 209 -5.07 -9.01 19.38
N PHE A 210 -5.04 -8.95 18.06
CA PHE A 210 -4.41 -9.96 17.21
C PHE A 210 -2.91 -10.12 17.55
N ALA A 211 -2.15 -9.03 17.53
CA ALA A 211 -0.71 -9.06 17.82
C ALA A 211 -0.43 -9.52 19.27
N GLN A 212 -1.19 -9.03 20.24
CA GLN A 212 -1.08 -9.45 21.64
C GLN A 212 -1.39 -10.94 21.83
N LYS A 213 -2.39 -11.48 21.14
CA LYS A 213 -2.74 -12.91 21.21
C LYS A 213 -1.59 -13.78 20.74
N LEU A 214 -0.92 -13.43 19.63
CA LEU A 214 0.26 -14.16 19.17
C LEU A 214 1.38 -14.15 20.22
N SER A 215 1.64 -13.00 20.85
CA SER A 215 2.64 -12.88 21.91
C SER A 215 2.30 -13.74 23.13
N GLN A 216 1.04 -13.70 23.59
CA GLN A 216 0.52 -14.51 24.70
C GLN A 216 0.58 -16.02 24.42
N LEU A 217 0.50 -16.41 23.15
CA LEU A 217 0.63 -17.79 22.69
C LEU A 217 2.09 -18.22 22.45
N ASN A 218 3.05 -17.45 22.96
CA ASN A 218 4.50 -17.66 22.88
C ASN A 218 5.04 -17.68 21.44
N GLY A 219 4.48 -16.85 20.56
CA GLY A 219 4.97 -16.71 19.20
C GLY A 219 6.38 -16.11 19.12
N LYS A 220 7.14 -16.57 18.13
CA LYS A 220 8.44 -16.02 17.74
C LYS A 220 8.61 -16.05 16.23
N VAL A 221 9.18 -14.99 15.67
CA VAL A 221 9.56 -14.96 14.25
C VAL A 221 10.72 -15.93 13.99
N ALA A 222 10.66 -16.65 12.88
CA ALA A 222 11.68 -17.61 12.47
C ALA A 222 12.78 -17.00 11.59
N VAL A 223 12.56 -15.80 11.05
CA VAL A 223 13.47 -15.08 10.15
C VAL A 223 13.70 -13.65 10.63
N PRO A 224 14.82 -12.99 10.25
CA PRO A 224 15.02 -11.57 10.52
C PRO A 224 13.81 -10.76 10.05
N THR A 225 13.20 -10.02 10.97
CA THR A 225 11.91 -9.40 10.74
C THR A 225 11.94 -7.95 11.19
N THR A 226 11.66 -7.03 10.27
CA THR A 226 11.59 -5.58 10.52
C THR A 226 10.13 -5.11 10.58
N LEU A 227 9.90 -3.91 11.11
CA LEU A 227 8.58 -3.30 11.28
C LEU A 227 8.41 -2.06 10.40
N ASN A 228 7.23 -1.93 9.77
CA ASN A 228 6.78 -0.74 9.07
C ASN A 228 6.58 0.43 10.07
N SER A 229 6.36 1.65 9.57
CA SER A 229 5.90 2.79 10.34
C SER A 229 4.59 2.47 11.08
N GLN A 230 4.43 2.98 12.29
CA GLN A 230 3.25 2.86 13.14
C GLN A 230 2.45 4.16 13.16
N SER A 231 1.34 4.19 13.90
CA SER A 231 0.44 5.35 13.94
C SER A 231 0.95 6.55 14.73
N THR A 232 2.09 6.44 15.42
CA THR A 232 2.68 7.52 16.21
C THR A 232 4.19 7.48 16.24
N ASP A 233 4.85 8.65 16.33
CA ASP A 233 6.27 8.69 16.70
C ASP A 233 6.45 8.31 18.17
N ARG A 234 7.01 7.12 18.43
CA ARG A 234 7.16 6.59 19.80
C ARG A 234 8.01 7.49 20.69
N ARG A 235 8.92 8.27 20.10
CA ARG A 235 9.88 9.11 20.81
C ARG A 235 9.35 10.52 21.04
N GLN A 236 8.40 10.96 20.22
CA GLN A 236 7.99 12.36 20.18
C GLN A 236 6.47 12.61 20.26
N TRP A 237 5.63 11.57 20.36
CA TRP A 237 4.16 11.71 20.33
C TRP A 237 3.61 12.76 21.33
N GLN A 238 4.21 12.88 22.52
CA GLN A 238 3.81 13.90 23.51
C GLN A 238 4.10 15.32 23.03
N ALA A 239 5.30 15.55 22.50
CA ALA A 239 5.70 16.85 21.95
C ALA A 239 4.92 17.20 20.68
N LEU A 240 4.50 16.17 19.93
CA LEU A 240 3.61 16.27 18.79
C LEU A 240 2.14 16.49 19.17
N GLY A 241 1.80 16.46 20.46
CA GLY A 241 0.43 16.68 20.95
C GLY A 241 -0.55 15.58 20.56
N VAL A 242 -0.07 14.36 20.29
CA VAL A 242 -0.92 13.20 19.98
C VAL A 242 -1.71 12.81 21.22
N ASP A 243 -2.99 12.45 21.04
CA ASP A 243 -3.84 11.96 22.11
C ASP A 243 -3.20 10.77 22.85
N VAL A 244 -3.26 10.81 24.18
CA VAL A 244 -2.61 9.82 25.05
C VAL A 244 -3.18 8.42 24.83
N SER A 245 -4.49 8.29 24.62
CA SER A 245 -5.10 6.97 24.40
C SER A 245 -4.69 6.39 23.06
N HIS A 246 -4.73 7.20 22.00
CA HIS A 246 -4.28 6.80 20.66
C HIS A 246 -2.80 6.38 20.68
N ALA A 247 -1.92 7.20 21.28
CA ALA A 247 -0.50 6.89 21.38
C ALA A 247 -0.23 5.61 22.18
N ASN A 248 -0.95 5.39 23.28
CA ASN A 248 -0.81 4.16 24.06
C ASN A 248 -1.21 2.92 23.23
N TYR A 249 -2.31 2.97 22.49
CA TYR A 249 -2.74 1.87 21.64
C TYR A 249 -1.75 1.63 20.49
N ALA A 250 -1.34 2.67 19.77
CA ALA A 250 -0.37 2.57 18.68
C ALA A 250 0.98 2.00 19.14
N ASN A 251 1.51 2.50 20.25
CA ASN A 251 2.75 1.99 20.82
C ASN A 251 2.63 0.52 21.25
N SER A 252 1.47 0.13 21.80
CA SER A 252 1.19 -1.24 22.23
C SER A 252 1.16 -2.24 21.09
N VAL A 253 0.76 -1.83 19.87
CA VAL A 253 0.85 -2.68 18.68
C VAL A 253 2.32 -2.98 18.39
N GLY A 254 3.16 -1.94 18.35
CA GLY A 254 4.60 -2.11 18.18
C GLY A 254 5.22 -2.99 19.28
N ASP A 255 4.82 -2.80 20.55
CA ASP A 255 5.32 -3.61 21.68
C ASP A 255 4.98 -5.10 21.51
N ALA A 256 3.77 -5.41 21.05
CA ALA A 256 3.36 -6.79 20.81
C ALA A 256 4.23 -7.45 19.73
N TYR A 257 4.54 -6.75 18.64
CA TYR A 257 5.44 -7.27 17.59
C TYR A 257 6.90 -7.38 18.06
N LEU A 258 7.40 -6.42 18.84
CA LEU A 258 8.73 -6.52 19.45
C LEU A 258 8.82 -7.75 20.38
N ALA A 259 7.75 -8.06 21.12
CA ALA A 259 7.68 -9.26 21.96
C ALA A 259 7.72 -10.57 21.14
N LEU A 260 7.32 -10.56 19.87
CA LEU A 260 7.47 -11.67 18.92
C LEU A 260 8.90 -11.80 18.37
N GLY A 261 9.79 -10.85 18.65
CA GLY A 261 11.19 -10.86 18.20
C GLY A 261 11.46 -10.03 16.96
N CYS A 262 10.54 -9.16 16.54
CA CYS A 262 10.80 -8.21 15.46
C CYS A 262 11.80 -7.13 15.87
N GLU A 263 12.50 -6.57 14.88
CA GLU A 263 13.44 -5.47 15.04
C GLU A 263 12.72 -4.11 15.05
N MET A 264 13.24 -3.18 15.84
CA MET A 264 12.68 -1.85 16.06
C MET A 264 13.04 -0.86 14.95
N SER A 265 12.70 -1.18 13.69
CA SER A 265 13.04 -0.38 12.50
C SER A 265 12.06 0.76 12.21
N PHE A 266 10.76 0.52 12.41
CA PHE A 266 9.63 1.43 12.19
C PHE A 266 9.75 2.35 10.95
N THR A 267 9.77 1.76 9.75
CA THR A 267 9.92 2.53 8.50
C THR A 267 9.11 1.93 7.35
N CYS A 268 8.42 2.78 6.57
CA CYS A 268 7.73 2.37 5.34
C CYS A 268 8.66 2.21 4.13
N ALA A 269 9.94 2.48 4.31
CA ALA A 269 10.97 2.33 3.29
C ALA A 269 12.07 1.36 3.79
N PRO A 270 11.77 0.06 3.95
CA PRO A 270 12.73 -0.93 4.45
C PRO A 270 13.94 -1.12 3.53
N TYR A 271 13.80 -0.81 2.24
CA TYR A 271 14.91 -0.81 1.28
C TYR A 271 15.95 0.28 1.53
N LEU A 272 15.71 1.23 2.46
CA LEU A 272 16.72 2.18 2.94
C LEU A 272 17.52 1.66 4.15
N LEU A 273 17.16 0.48 4.68
CA LEU A 273 17.90 -0.15 5.77
C LEU A 273 19.13 -0.89 5.24
N PRO A 274 20.19 -1.03 6.06
CA PRO A 274 21.43 -1.70 5.65
C PRO A 274 21.25 -3.20 5.37
N ASN A 275 20.17 -3.82 5.86
CA ASN A 275 19.81 -5.21 5.64
C ASN A 275 18.77 -5.40 4.52
N ALA A 276 18.67 -4.46 3.59
CA ALA A 276 17.84 -4.62 2.39
C ALA A 276 18.21 -5.91 1.62
N PRO A 277 17.23 -6.60 1.02
CA PRO A 277 17.44 -7.86 0.31
C PRO A 277 18.19 -7.65 -1.01
N SER A 278 18.67 -8.76 -1.56
CA SER A 278 19.38 -8.81 -2.84
C SER A 278 18.49 -9.33 -3.98
N LYS A 279 18.93 -9.11 -5.21
CA LYS A 279 18.28 -9.67 -6.41
C LYS A 279 18.15 -11.19 -6.30
N GLY A 280 16.94 -11.71 -6.48
CA GLY A 280 16.63 -13.14 -6.43
C GLY A 280 16.18 -13.66 -5.06
N ASP A 281 16.34 -12.88 -3.98
CA ASP A 281 15.89 -13.28 -2.65
C ASP A 281 14.37 -13.44 -2.59
N ASN A 282 13.88 -14.50 -1.94
CA ASN A 282 12.47 -14.65 -1.60
C ASN A 282 12.23 -14.07 -0.20
N ILE A 283 11.37 -13.07 -0.10
CA ILE A 283 11.12 -12.30 1.11
C ILE A 283 9.62 -12.18 1.37
N MET A 284 9.27 -11.74 2.58
CA MET A 284 7.90 -11.43 3.00
C MET A 284 7.79 -9.96 3.39
N TRP A 285 7.61 -9.06 2.44
CA TRP A 285 7.37 -7.64 2.73
C TRP A 285 5.90 -7.32 2.50
N GLY A 286 5.19 -6.83 3.52
CA GLY A 286 3.76 -6.50 3.42
C GLY A 286 3.49 -5.11 2.83
N GLU A 287 4.36 -4.13 3.07
CA GLU A 287 4.10 -2.73 2.70
C GLU A 287 4.09 -2.53 1.19
N SER A 288 2.99 -2.02 0.64
CA SER A 288 2.73 -1.95 -0.81
C SER A 288 3.82 -1.23 -1.61
N ASN A 289 4.39 -0.13 -1.10
CA ASN A 289 5.49 0.54 -1.82
C ASN A 289 6.78 -0.30 -1.80
N ALA A 290 7.04 -1.00 -0.70
CA ALA A 290 8.20 -1.85 -0.53
C ALA A 290 8.08 -3.12 -1.38
N VAL A 291 6.88 -3.71 -1.50
CA VAL A 291 6.58 -4.82 -2.41
C VAL A 291 6.97 -4.44 -3.85
N VAL A 292 6.42 -3.33 -4.36
CA VAL A 292 6.68 -2.89 -5.73
C VAL A 292 8.16 -2.58 -5.95
N TYR A 293 8.77 -1.82 -5.03
CA TYR A 293 10.18 -1.47 -5.15
C TYR A 293 11.11 -2.70 -5.07
N SER A 294 10.82 -3.65 -4.17
CA SER A 294 11.63 -4.85 -4.01
C SER A 294 11.57 -5.74 -5.25
N ASN A 295 10.39 -5.93 -5.85
CA ASN A 295 10.26 -6.70 -7.08
C ASN A 295 10.87 -5.99 -8.30
N SER A 296 10.53 -4.72 -8.51
CA SER A 296 10.89 -4.02 -9.74
C SER A 296 12.29 -3.43 -9.73
N VAL A 297 12.75 -2.88 -8.60
CA VAL A 297 14.00 -2.10 -8.56
C VAL A 297 15.15 -2.94 -8.00
N ILE A 298 14.90 -3.69 -6.92
CA ILE A 298 15.91 -4.59 -6.33
C ILE A 298 15.99 -5.90 -7.12
N GLY A 299 14.85 -6.42 -7.60
CA GLY A 299 14.74 -7.75 -8.19
C GLY A 299 14.65 -8.88 -7.15
N ALA A 300 14.30 -8.55 -5.90
CA ALA A 300 13.85 -9.53 -4.91
C ALA A 300 12.43 -10.01 -5.26
N ARG A 301 11.89 -10.95 -4.49
CA ARG A 301 10.61 -11.61 -4.79
C ARG A 301 9.71 -11.62 -3.59
N THR A 302 8.57 -10.97 -3.73
CA THR A 302 7.52 -10.98 -2.72
C THR A 302 6.17 -10.70 -3.37
N GLU A 303 5.16 -11.46 -2.98
CA GLU A 303 3.80 -11.14 -3.40
C GLU A 303 3.21 -9.97 -2.60
N LYS A 304 2.09 -9.43 -3.11
CA LYS A 304 1.32 -8.41 -2.39
C LYS A 304 0.50 -9.05 -1.27
N TYR A 305 1.20 -9.54 -0.27
CA TYR A 305 0.62 -10.26 0.86
C TYR A 305 -0.12 -9.32 1.83
N PRO A 306 -1.24 -9.77 2.41
CA PRO A 306 -2.01 -8.96 3.35
C PRO A 306 -1.35 -8.72 4.69
N ASP A 307 -1.76 -7.64 5.36
CA ASP A 307 -1.54 -7.47 6.79
C ASP A 307 -2.12 -8.65 7.56
N TYR A 308 -1.50 -8.96 8.69
CA TYR A 308 -1.68 -10.17 9.50
C TYR A 308 -1.05 -11.41 8.90
N PHE A 309 -1.13 -11.63 7.58
CA PHE A 309 -0.43 -12.74 6.96
C PHE A 309 1.09 -12.57 7.07
N ASP A 310 1.59 -11.34 6.93
CA ASP A 310 3.00 -10.97 7.08
C ASP A 310 3.68 -11.55 8.33
N ILE A 311 3.12 -11.33 9.52
CA ILE A 311 3.70 -11.83 10.77
C ILE A 311 3.52 -13.34 10.91
N LEU A 312 2.42 -13.91 10.42
CA LEU A 312 2.19 -15.35 10.48
C LEU A 312 3.18 -16.09 9.57
N ALA A 313 3.45 -15.56 8.39
CA ALA A 313 4.49 -16.02 7.49
C ALA A 313 5.89 -15.85 8.10
N ALA A 314 6.16 -14.77 8.82
CA ALA A 314 7.42 -14.57 9.53
C ALA A 314 7.62 -15.57 10.69
N ILE A 315 6.56 -15.92 11.42
CA ILE A 315 6.57 -16.98 12.46
C ILE A 315 6.80 -18.36 11.84
N VAL A 316 6.17 -18.64 10.70
CA VAL A 316 6.33 -19.91 9.98
C VAL A 316 7.67 -19.98 9.22
N GLY A 317 8.23 -18.83 8.83
CA GLY A 317 9.42 -18.70 7.98
C GLY A 317 9.17 -19.09 6.52
N ARG A 318 7.91 -19.11 6.08
CA ARG A 318 7.52 -19.55 4.73
C ARG A 318 6.32 -18.78 4.18
N VAL A 319 6.23 -18.74 2.87
CA VAL A 319 5.13 -18.14 2.10
C VAL A 319 4.64 -19.08 0.99
N PRO A 320 3.41 -18.92 0.47
CA PRO A 320 2.91 -19.62 -0.71
C PRO A 320 3.85 -19.53 -1.91
N ASN A 321 4.20 -20.66 -2.51
CA ASN A 321 5.04 -20.74 -3.72
C ASN A 321 4.21 -20.44 -4.98
N ILE A 322 3.85 -19.17 -5.18
CA ILE A 322 2.97 -18.70 -6.25
C ILE A 322 3.34 -17.30 -6.72
N GLY A 323 2.64 -16.83 -7.75
CA GLY A 323 2.73 -15.44 -8.17
C GLY A 323 4.17 -15.07 -8.55
N VAL A 324 4.61 -13.87 -8.22
CA VAL A 324 5.91 -13.30 -8.58
C VAL A 324 7.10 -13.87 -7.79
N HIS A 325 6.86 -14.86 -6.92
CA HIS A 325 7.94 -15.76 -6.47
C HIS A 325 8.41 -16.70 -7.60
N VAL A 326 7.50 -17.05 -8.52
CA VAL A 326 7.71 -17.94 -9.66
C VAL A 326 8.11 -17.12 -10.89
N ASN A 327 9.18 -17.52 -11.58
CA ASN A 327 9.77 -16.75 -12.70
C ASN A 327 8.77 -16.51 -13.84
N GLU A 328 8.02 -17.54 -14.18
CA GLU A 328 7.10 -17.55 -15.31
C GLU A 328 5.95 -16.55 -15.13
N ASN A 329 5.61 -16.25 -13.87
CA ASN A 329 4.54 -15.31 -13.51
C ASN A 329 5.02 -13.86 -13.43
N ARG A 330 6.32 -13.59 -13.55
CA ARG A 330 6.89 -12.22 -13.53
C ARG A 330 6.88 -11.57 -14.91
N VAL A 331 6.44 -12.30 -15.94
CA VAL A 331 6.40 -11.83 -17.33
C VAL A 331 5.31 -10.76 -17.50
N PRO A 332 5.62 -9.61 -18.15
CA PRO A 332 4.61 -8.58 -18.38
C PRO A 332 3.56 -9.01 -19.39
N THR A 333 2.33 -8.55 -19.18
CA THR A 333 1.15 -8.93 -20.00
C THR A 333 0.41 -7.71 -20.57
N ILE A 334 1.00 -6.52 -20.44
CA ILE A 334 0.53 -5.27 -21.04
C ILE A 334 1.73 -4.36 -21.33
N LEU A 335 1.71 -3.71 -22.49
CA LEU A 335 2.69 -2.70 -22.88
C LEU A 335 2.15 -1.31 -22.58
N ILE A 336 2.93 -0.50 -21.87
CA ILE A 336 2.65 0.92 -21.63
C ILE A 336 3.76 1.75 -22.27
N ASP A 337 3.42 2.44 -23.36
CA ASP A 337 4.39 3.20 -24.16
C ASP A 337 4.33 4.68 -23.80
N ALA A 338 5.37 5.18 -23.12
CA ALA A 338 5.55 6.58 -22.78
C ALA A 338 6.69 7.25 -23.58
N ARG A 339 7.22 6.59 -24.63
CA ARG A 339 8.37 7.10 -25.41
C ARG A 339 8.10 8.47 -26.00
N GLN A 340 6.95 8.65 -26.64
CA GLN A 340 6.59 9.92 -27.27
C GLN A 340 6.53 11.04 -26.21
N LEU A 341 5.76 10.82 -25.14
CA LEU A 341 5.60 11.77 -24.04
C LEU A 341 6.94 12.19 -23.42
N ILE A 342 7.80 11.22 -23.10
CA ILE A 342 9.11 11.49 -22.47
C ILE A 342 10.06 12.19 -23.45
N SER A 343 10.05 11.83 -24.74
CA SER A 343 10.91 12.47 -25.74
C SER A 343 10.57 13.96 -25.95
N GLU A 344 9.28 14.30 -25.85
CA GLU A 344 8.76 15.66 -26.02
C GLU A 344 8.88 16.50 -24.75
N HIS A 345 8.71 15.90 -23.56
CA HIS A 345 8.50 16.64 -22.30
C HIS A 345 9.31 16.17 -21.08
N GLY A 346 10.06 15.07 -21.17
CA GLY A 346 10.78 14.48 -20.03
C GLY A 346 12.20 15.01 -19.79
N LYS A 347 12.54 16.22 -20.21
CA LYS A 347 13.93 16.73 -20.15
C LYS A 347 14.21 17.54 -18.88
N GLU A 348 15.48 17.65 -18.50
CA GLU A 348 16.00 18.18 -17.22
C GLU A 348 15.35 19.51 -16.80
N VAL A 349 14.45 19.42 -15.82
CA VAL A 349 13.83 20.58 -15.16
C VAL A 349 13.94 20.38 -13.64
N HIS A 350 14.07 21.49 -12.90
CA HIS A 350 14.32 21.43 -11.45
C HIS A 350 13.21 20.73 -10.65
N ASP A 351 11.99 20.65 -11.19
CA ASP A 351 10.79 20.04 -10.57
C ASP A 351 10.46 18.63 -11.10
N MET A 352 11.39 17.98 -11.79
CA MET A 352 11.20 16.65 -12.41
C MET A 352 10.95 15.52 -11.40
N ASP A 353 11.26 15.70 -10.11
CA ASP A 353 10.95 14.66 -9.11
C ASP A 353 9.44 14.42 -8.95
N SER A 354 8.60 15.41 -9.26
CA SER A 354 7.13 15.25 -9.24
C SER A 354 6.56 14.47 -10.43
N PHE A 355 7.32 14.32 -11.52
CA PHE A 355 6.94 13.53 -12.69
C PHE A 355 6.78 12.04 -12.35
N PHE A 356 7.73 11.49 -11.59
CA PHE A 356 7.77 10.06 -11.25
C PHE A 356 6.55 9.57 -10.44
N PRO A 357 6.14 10.23 -9.34
CA PRO A 357 4.91 9.86 -8.66
C PRO A 357 3.65 10.08 -9.51
N ALA A 358 3.59 11.13 -10.35
CA ALA A 358 2.45 11.32 -11.26
C ALA A 358 2.34 10.19 -12.29
N MET A 359 3.46 9.80 -12.90
CA MET A 359 3.54 8.67 -13.83
C MET A 359 3.26 7.34 -13.15
N GLY A 360 3.81 7.09 -11.96
CA GLY A 360 3.55 5.87 -11.19
C GLY A 360 2.06 5.72 -10.89
N TRP A 361 1.41 6.79 -10.43
CA TRP A 361 -0.03 6.82 -10.17
C TRP A 361 -0.86 6.54 -11.42
N LEU A 362 -0.51 7.18 -12.54
CA LEU A 362 -1.18 7.01 -13.83
C LEU A 362 -1.03 5.56 -14.34
N ILE A 363 0.20 5.06 -14.40
CA ILE A 363 0.52 3.73 -14.93
C ILE A 363 -0.10 2.64 -14.06
N GLY A 364 -0.15 2.82 -12.74
CA GLY A 364 -0.85 1.91 -11.83
C GLY A 364 -2.33 1.76 -12.18
N ASN A 365 -3.02 2.86 -12.53
CA ASN A 365 -4.40 2.81 -13.02
C ASN A 365 -4.51 2.15 -14.40
N LEU A 366 -3.62 2.48 -15.34
CA LEU A 366 -3.65 1.96 -16.71
C LEU A 366 -3.34 0.46 -16.79
N SER A 367 -2.69 -0.11 -15.77
CA SER A 367 -2.26 -1.51 -15.76
C SER A 367 -3.41 -2.50 -15.54
N ASP A 368 -4.53 -2.08 -14.93
CA ASP A 368 -5.70 -2.94 -14.62
C ASP A 368 -5.28 -4.31 -14.03
N GLY A 369 -4.39 -4.27 -13.03
CA GLY A 369 -3.86 -5.45 -12.33
C GLY A 369 -2.88 -6.35 -13.09
N ARG A 370 -2.51 -6.00 -14.32
CA ARG A 370 -1.48 -6.70 -15.09
C ARG A 370 -0.10 -6.15 -14.75
N ILE A 371 0.94 -6.98 -14.88
CA ILE A 371 2.33 -6.52 -14.80
C ILE A 371 2.67 -5.80 -16.11
N PRO A 372 2.98 -4.48 -16.08
CA PRO A 372 3.29 -3.74 -17.30
C PRO A 372 4.78 -3.83 -17.67
N LEU A 373 5.06 -3.84 -18.98
CA LEU A 373 6.33 -3.39 -19.54
C LEU A 373 6.19 -1.91 -19.93
N ILE A 374 7.04 -1.05 -19.39
CA ILE A 374 7.00 0.41 -19.58
C ILE A 374 8.16 0.83 -20.47
N LEU A 375 7.88 1.61 -21.53
CA LEU A 375 8.90 2.13 -22.45
C LEU A 375 9.12 3.64 -22.29
N GLY A 376 10.36 4.10 -22.50
CA GLY A 376 10.72 5.51 -22.67
C GLY A 376 11.57 6.11 -21.55
N PHE A 377 11.53 5.55 -20.34
CA PHE A 377 12.28 6.06 -19.19
C PHE A 377 13.80 5.88 -19.31
N ASP A 378 14.27 4.95 -20.14
CA ASP A 378 15.68 4.72 -20.46
C ASP A 378 16.32 5.88 -21.25
N THR A 379 15.50 6.80 -21.76
CA THR A 379 15.96 8.02 -22.44
C THR A 379 16.18 9.21 -21.51
N LEU A 380 15.79 9.10 -20.23
CA LEU A 380 16.00 10.15 -19.24
C LEU A 380 17.49 10.25 -18.88
N PRO A 381 18.04 11.47 -18.73
CA PRO A 381 19.48 11.69 -18.55
C PRO A 381 20.00 11.22 -17.19
N SER A 382 19.16 11.26 -16.15
CA SER A 382 19.47 10.72 -14.83
C SER A 382 18.22 10.14 -14.19
N LEU A 383 18.30 8.87 -13.84
CA LEU A 383 17.27 8.16 -13.08
C LEU A 383 17.89 7.68 -11.77
N THR A 384 17.32 8.13 -10.66
CA THR A 384 17.83 7.83 -9.32
C THR A 384 16.96 6.79 -8.60
N ALA A 385 17.51 6.19 -7.55
CA ALA A 385 16.75 5.31 -6.66
C ALA A 385 15.52 6.01 -6.06
N ASP A 386 15.62 7.30 -5.71
CA ASP A 386 14.49 8.07 -5.18
C ASP A 386 13.41 8.35 -6.24
N ASN A 387 13.78 8.49 -7.51
CA ASN A 387 12.80 8.57 -8.60
C ASN A 387 11.99 7.27 -8.72
N LEU A 388 12.68 6.12 -8.70
CA LEU A 388 12.04 4.80 -8.74
C LEU A 388 11.26 4.48 -7.46
N LYS A 389 11.70 4.98 -6.31
CA LYS A 389 10.99 4.93 -5.02
C LYS A 389 9.66 5.67 -5.10
N ALA A 390 9.66 6.92 -5.57
CA ALA A 390 8.45 7.73 -5.70
C ALA A 390 7.48 7.15 -6.72
N PHE A 391 8.01 6.65 -7.86
CA PHE A 391 7.23 5.94 -8.86
C PHE A 391 6.57 4.68 -8.27
N SER A 392 7.35 3.82 -7.60
CA SER A 392 6.87 2.55 -7.02
C SER A 392 5.78 2.78 -5.98
N ALA A 393 5.93 3.80 -5.13
CA ALA A 393 4.94 4.14 -4.12
C ALA A 393 3.61 4.61 -4.73
N ALA A 394 3.66 5.44 -5.76
CA ALA A 394 2.47 5.91 -6.44
C ALA A 394 1.82 4.80 -7.29
N PHE A 395 2.62 3.95 -7.94
CA PHE A 395 2.14 2.77 -8.65
C PHE A 395 1.40 1.80 -7.71
N GLY A 396 2.00 1.45 -6.57
CA GLY A 396 1.37 0.57 -5.57
C GLY A 396 0.13 1.16 -4.90
N THR A 397 -0.12 2.47 -5.06
CA THR A 397 -1.32 3.16 -4.55
C THR A 397 -2.54 2.85 -5.41
N THR A 398 -2.39 2.86 -6.74
CA THR A 398 -3.51 2.66 -7.68
C THR A 398 -3.53 1.28 -8.32
N GLY A 399 -2.36 0.66 -8.50
CA GLY A 399 -2.20 -0.66 -9.10
C GLY A 399 -2.38 -1.81 -8.10
N THR A 400 -2.94 -2.91 -8.58
CA THR A 400 -2.99 -4.19 -7.86
C THR A 400 -1.79 -5.09 -8.16
N ALA A 401 -1.12 -4.89 -9.30
CA ALA A 401 0.07 -5.65 -9.65
C ALA A 401 1.20 -5.46 -8.63
N PRO A 402 1.92 -6.53 -8.22
CA PRO A 402 3.00 -6.44 -7.24
C PRO A 402 4.30 -5.87 -7.81
N MET A 403 4.37 -5.67 -9.13
CA MET A 403 5.56 -5.21 -9.83
C MET A 403 5.24 -4.59 -11.20
N TYR A 404 6.23 -3.88 -11.74
CA TYR A 404 6.34 -3.43 -13.11
C TYR A 404 7.74 -3.73 -13.68
N HIS A 405 7.86 -3.74 -15.00
CA HIS A 405 9.13 -3.68 -15.71
C HIS A 405 9.27 -2.33 -16.40
N MET A 406 10.42 -1.69 -16.27
CA MET A 406 10.78 -0.47 -16.99
C MET A 406 11.96 -0.82 -17.91
N SER A 407 11.70 -0.82 -19.22
CA SER A 407 12.63 -1.30 -20.24
C SER A 407 13.99 -0.61 -20.11
N ASN A 408 15.06 -1.40 -20.12
CA ASN A 408 16.46 -0.97 -19.94
C ASN A 408 16.75 -0.18 -18.66
N VAL A 409 15.88 -0.29 -17.66
CA VAL A 409 16.04 0.33 -16.33
C VAL A 409 15.99 -0.74 -15.24
N THR A 410 14.92 -1.54 -15.19
CA THR A 410 14.75 -2.55 -14.14
C THR A 410 15.56 -3.81 -14.44
N PRO A 411 16.11 -4.49 -13.42
CA PRO A 411 17.10 -5.57 -13.56
C PRO A 411 16.63 -6.83 -14.30
N GLU A 412 15.33 -7.00 -14.52
CA GLU A 412 14.74 -8.13 -15.27
C GLU A 412 14.36 -7.78 -16.72
N SER A 413 14.52 -6.53 -17.13
CA SER A 413 14.12 -6.05 -18.46
C SER A 413 15.25 -5.28 -19.14
N MET A 414 16.46 -5.84 -19.12
CA MET A 414 17.65 -5.25 -19.73
C MET A 414 17.95 -5.90 -21.08
N GLY A 415 18.24 -5.10 -22.11
CA GLY A 415 18.69 -5.61 -23.41
C GLY A 415 17.71 -6.60 -24.05
N ASP A 416 18.16 -7.83 -24.31
CA ASP A 416 17.36 -8.87 -24.95
C ASP A 416 16.13 -9.28 -24.14
N ASP A 417 16.18 -9.18 -22.80
CA ASP A 417 15.02 -9.49 -21.95
C ASP A 417 13.87 -8.51 -22.19
N ALA A 418 14.16 -7.22 -22.42
CA ALA A 418 13.14 -6.23 -22.76
C ALA A 418 12.45 -6.57 -24.09
N GLN A 419 13.21 -7.02 -25.09
CA GLN A 419 12.67 -7.43 -26.38
C GLN A 419 11.82 -8.70 -26.26
N ARG A 420 12.25 -9.66 -25.44
CA ARG A 420 11.46 -10.85 -25.14
C ARG A 420 10.15 -10.48 -24.43
N PHE A 421 10.19 -9.60 -23.44
CA PHE A 421 9.00 -9.13 -22.73
C PHE A 421 8.01 -8.39 -23.62
N LEU A 422 8.51 -7.61 -24.58
CA LEU A 422 7.65 -6.95 -25.57
C LEU A 422 6.77 -7.95 -26.32
N GLN A 423 7.32 -9.13 -26.68
CA GLN A 423 6.58 -10.18 -27.37
C GLN A 423 5.47 -10.80 -26.50
N HIS A 424 5.63 -10.82 -25.17
CA HIS A 424 4.64 -11.39 -24.24
C HIS A 424 3.46 -10.46 -23.97
N CYS A 425 3.60 -9.15 -24.21
CA CYS A 425 2.51 -8.19 -24.06
C CYS A 425 1.41 -8.37 -25.12
N GLY A 426 1.72 -9.00 -26.26
CA GLY A 426 0.79 -9.21 -27.37
C GLY A 426 0.20 -7.88 -27.87
N ASP A 427 -1.10 -7.87 -28.14
CA ASP A 427 -1.82 -6.70 -28.66
C ASP A 427 -2.26 -5.70 -27.57
N ARG A 428 -2.00 -6.00 -26.28
CA ARG A 428 -2.39 -5.14 -25.16
C ARG A 428 -1.40 -4.00 -25.03
N HIS A 429 -1.69 -2.91 -25.74
CA HIS A 429 -0.82 -1.75 -25.83
C HIS A 429 -1.59 -0.47 -25.48
N VAL A 430 -1.06 0.27 -24.51
CA VAL A 430 -1.58 1.58 -24.08
C VAL A 430 -0.52 2.64 -24.34
N LEU A 431 -0.86 3.62 -25.19
CA LEU A 431 -0.05 4.81 -25.40
C LEU A 431 -0.35 5.83 -24.28
N VAL A 432 0.69 6.31 -23.60
CA VAL A 432 0.54 7.36 -22.58
C VAL A 432 0.62 8.73 -23.25
N THR A 433 -0.46 9.51 -23.13
CA THR A 433 -0.50 10.86 -23.68
C THR A 433 -0.20 11.93 -22.63
N LYS A 434 0.17 13.12 -23.09
CA LYS A 434 0.31 14.32 -22.25
C LYS A 434 -0.98 14.65 -21.49
N GLU A 435 -2.13 14.43 -22.11
CA GLU A 435 -3.44 14.65 -21.52
C GLU A 435 -3.72 13.68 -20.36
N ASP A 436 -3.30 12.41 -20.49
CA ASP A 436 -3.41 11.43 -19.40
C ASP A 436 -2.58 11.86 -18.19
N LEU A 437 -1.34 12.28 -18.44
CA LEU A 437 -0.44 12.77 -17.39
C LEU A 437 -0.96 14.06 -16.74
N ARG A 438 -1.55 14.96 -17.54
CA ARG A 438 -2.21 16.17 -17.04
C ARG A 438 -3.37 15.84 -16.10
N ARG A 439 -4.23 14.90 -16.48
CA ARG A 439 -5.35 14.45 -15.63
C ARG A 439 -4.85 13.79 -14.35
N ALA A 440 -3.81 12.96 -14.42
CA ALA A 440 -3.20 12.34 -13.24
C ALA A 440 -2.65 13.41 -12.28
N TYR A 441 -1.88 14.37 -12.78
CA TYR A 441 -1.34 15.47 -11.97
C TYR A 441 -2.46 16.29 -11.30
N GLN A 442 -3.50 16.67 -12.05
CA GLN A 442 -4.64 17.42 -11.51
C GLN A 442 -5.44 16.63 -10.47
N THR A 443 -5.52 15.31 -10.62
CA THR A 443 -6.17 14.44 -9.63
C THR A 443 -5.38 14.40 -8.33
N LEU A 444 -4.04 14.36 -8.41
CA LEU A 444 -3.17 14.44 -7.24
C LEU A 444 -3.18 15.84 -6.60
N ASP A 445 -3.25 16.91 -7.40
CA ASP A 445 -3.42 18.30 -6.95
C ASP A 445 -4.89 18.65 -6.66
N SER A 446 -5.62 17.73 -5.99
CA SER A 446 -7.07 17.81 -5.77
C SER A 446 -7.56 19.04 -5.00
N GLY A 447 -6.68 19.66 -4.21
CA GLY A 447 -6.93 20.89 -3.46
C GLY A 447 -6.68 22.17 -4.24
N ARG A 448 -6.39 22.08 -5.54
CA ARG A 448 -6.23 23.24 -6.43
C ARG A 448 -7.53 24.02 -6.56
N ASP A 449 -7.43 25.34 -6.42
CA ASP A 449 -8.52 26.28 -6.64
C ASP A 449 -7.95 27.50 -7.37
N GLU A 450 -8.42 27.73 -8.60
CA GLU A 450 -7.89 28.78 -9.47
C GLU A 450 -8.27 30.18 -9.01
N ASN A 451 -9.24 30.30 -8.10
CA ASN A 451 -9.73 31.57 -7.58
C ASN A 451 -9.07 31.96 -6.26
N ASP A 452 -8.11 31.19 -5.77
CA ASP A 452 -7.44 31.46 -4.50
C ASP A 452 -5.96 31.87 -4.64
N ASN A 453 -5.42 32.35 -3.52
CA ASN A 453 -4.07 32.92 -3.43
C ASN A 453 -2.93 31.87 -3.47
N ASN A 454 -3.23 30.59 -3.75
CA ASN A 454 -2.32 29.45 -3.68
C ASN A 454 -1.61 29.30 -2.33
N GLU A 455 -2.23 29.75 -1.23
CA GLU A 455 -1.66 29.61 0.12
C GLU A 455 -1.38 28.15 0.48
N VAL A 456 -0.31 27.94 1.26
CA VAL A 456 0.07 26.65 1.84
C VAL A 456 0.17 26.84 3.35
N ASN A 457 -0.35 25.91 4.13
CA ASN A 457 -0.30 25.96 5.59
C ASN A 457 0.64 24.90 6.18
N LEU A 458 0.81 23.78 5.48
CA LEU A 458 1.70 22.70 5.85
C LEU A 458 2.42 22.17 4.61
N VAL A 459 3.73 22.00 4.71
CA VAL A 459 4.55 21.25 3.74
C VAL A 459 4.86 19.88 4.34
N ALA A 460 4.52 18.84 3.59
CA ALA A 460 4.56 17.44 3.99
C ALA A 460 5.43 16.62 3.02
N VAL A 461 6.65 16.25 3.46
CA VAL A 461 7.58 15.44 2.65
C VAL A 461 7.95 14.13 3.36
N GLY A 462 8.37 13.12 2.60
CA GLY A 462 8.80 11.83 3.15
C GLY A 462 7.74 10.73 3.17
N ASN A 463 6.92 10.63 2.12
CA ASN A 463 6.03 9.47 1.93
C ASN A 463 6.28 8.82 0.54
N PRO A 464 7.04 7.72 0.42
CA PRO A 464 7.71 6.97 1.49
C PRO A 464 8.81 7.79 2.19
N HIS A 465 9.25 7.31 3.34
CA HIS A 465 10.27 7.96 4.18
C HIS A 465 11.46 8.52 3.38
N LEU A 466 11.90 9.71 3.80
CA LEU A 466 13.03 10.40 3.16
C LEU A 466 14.26 9.51 3.13
N SER A 467 14.97 9.51 2.00
CA SER A 467 16.30 8.94 1.86
C SER A 467 17.37 9.91 2.35
N ILE A 468 18.61 9.42 2.47
CA ILE A 468 19.74 10.29 2.79
C ILE A 468 20.03 11.30 1.68
N ASP A 469 19.83 10.92 0.42
CA ASP A 469 20.02 11.79 -0.74
C ASP A 469 18.94 12.87 -0.83
N GLU A 470 17.71 12.56 -0.45
CA GLU A 470 16.65 13.56 -0.32
C GLU A 470 16.93 14.54 0.81
N LEU A 471 17.47 14.10 1.97
CA LEU A 471 17.90 15.01 3.03
C LEU A 471 19.01 15.96 2.56
N LYS A 472 19.97 15.42 1.82
CA LYS A 472 21.03 16.22 1.19
C LYS A 472 20.43 17.26 0.24
N ARG A 473 19.57 16.83 -0.69
CA ARG A 473 18.97 17.69 -1.71
C ARG A 473 18.09 18.79 -1.09
N LEU A 474 17.29 18.46 -0.08
CA LEU A 474 16.52 19.44 0.69
C LEU A 474 17.44 20.47 1.35
N SER A 475 18.54 20.02 1.97
CA SER A 475 19.53 20.89 2.60
C SER A 475 20.17 21.84 1.59
N GLU A 476 20.58 21.33 0.43
CA GLU A 476 21.15 22.13 -0.66
C GLU A 476 20.15 23.15 -1.21
N MET A 477 18.90 22.76 -1.45
CA MET A 477 17.84 23.68 -1.91
C MET A 477 17.55 24.81 -0.92
N ILE A 478 17.63 24.52 0.38
CA ILE A 478 17.49 25.54 1.41
C ILE A 478 18.67 26.51 1.36
N GLU A 479 19.90 26.00 1.26
CA GLU A 479 21.14 26.80 1.23
C GLU A 479 21.31 27.63 -0.04
N CYS A 480 20.72 27.22 -1.17
CA CYS A 480 20.78 28.00 -2.41
C CYS A 480 20.04 29.35 -2.34
N ASP A 481 19.22 29.57 -1.31
CA ASP A 481 18.44 30.81 -1.15
C ASP A 481 18.26 31.16 0.34
N ASP A 482 18.90 32.25 0.77
CA ASP A 482 18.96 32.66 2.18
C ASP A 482 17.63 33.16 2.78
N ARG A 483 16.53 33.19 2.01
CA ARG A 483 15.21 33.55 2.56
C ARG A 483 14.82 32.58 3.70
N PRO A 484 14.42 33.11 4.87
CA PRO A 484 13.97 32.26 5.97
C PRO A 484 12.62 31.63 5.65
N LYS A 485 12.29 30.56 6.37
CA LYS A 485 10.93 30.00 6.40
C LYS A 485 9.94 31.06 6.90
N VAL A 486 8.78 31.15 6.26
CA VAL A 486 7.69 32.01 6.77
C VAL A 486 7.01 31.38 7.98
N GLY A 487 6.62 32.21 8.95
CA GLY A 487 6.11 31.74 10.25
C GLY A 487 4.76 31.04 10.21
N ASN A 488 3.96 31.25 9.15
CA ASN A 488 2.62 30.67 8.99
C ASN A 488 2.61 29.30 8.27
N VAL A 489 3.77 28.77 7.89
CA VAL A 489 3.89 27.45 7.23
C VAL A 489 4.57 26.46 8.16
N GLN A 490 3.85 25.40 8.53
CA GLN A 490 4.46 24.23 9.13
C GLN A 490 5.23 23.45 8.05
N VAL A 491 6.40 22.91 8.39
CA VAL A 491 7.20 22.13 7.45
C VAL A 491 7.67 20.90 8.18
N ILE A 492 7.24 19.73 7.70
CA ILE A 492 7.42 18.46 8.39
C ILE A 492 7.96 17.43 7.39
N GLY A 493 8.97 16.67 7.81
CA GLY A 493 9.55 15.58 7.04
C GLY A 493 9.52 14.27 7.82
N THR A 494 9.02 13.19 7.22
CA THR A 494 9.03 11.86 7.84
C THR A 494 10.19 10.99 7.31
N LEU A 495 10.90 10.32 8.20
CA LEU A 495 12.05 9.48 7.84
C LEU A 495 12.26 8.32 8.82
N GLY A 496 12.96 7.27 8.38
CA GLY A 496 13.32 6.15 9.26
C GLY A 496 14.43 6.52 10.26
N ARG A 497 14.47 5.83 11.42
CA ARG A 497 15.50 6.07 12.46
C ARG A 497 16.93 5.93 11.96
N TYR A 498 17.16 4.98 11.06
CA TYR A 498 18.46 4.76 10.43
C TYR A 498 18.89 5.97 9.60
N VAL A 499 18.04 6.43 8.66
CA VAL A 499 18.31 7.59 7.82
C VAL A 499 18.47 8.86 8.65
N HIS A 500 17.68 9.04 9.71
CA HIS A 500 17.86 10.16 10.64
C HIS A 500 19.25 10.14 11.30
N SER A 501 19.70 8.98 11.73
CA SER A 501 21.03 8.82 12.35
C SER A 501 22.16 9.09 11.36
N GLU A 502 22.03 8.65 10.12
CA GLU A 502 22.98 8.98 9.04
C GLU A 502 22.95 10.48 8.72
N GLY A 503 21.77 11.08 8.61
CA GLY A 503 21.59 12.51 8.35
C GLY A 503 22.23 13.40 9.41
N ILE A 504 22.25 12.98 10.68
CA ILE A 504 22.99 13.65 11.76
C ILE A 504 24.50 13.63 11.49
N LYS A 505 25.05 12.50 11.03
CA LYS A 505 26.50 12.35 10.76
C LYS A 505 26.96 13.28 9.63
N TYR A 506 26.13 13.44 8.60
CA TYR A 506 26.41 14.34 7.47
C TYR A 506 26.04 15.81 7.72
N GLY A 507 25.34 16.11 8.82
CA GLY A 507 24.92 17.47 9.17
C GLY A 507 23.63 17.94 8.51
N TYR A 508 22.94 17.09 7.73
CA TYR A 508 21.70 17.46 7.02
C TYR A 508 20.53 17.67 7.97
N VAL A 509 20.41 16.82 9.01
CA VAL A 509 19.33 16.93 10.00
C VAL A 509 19.36 18.30 10.68
N GLN A 510 20.52 18.72 11.17
CA GLN A 510 20.70 19.98 11.87
C GLN A 510 20.44 21.18 10.95
N LYS A 511 20.82 21.10 9.68
CA LYS A 511 20.53 22.14 8.68
C LYS A 511 19.02 22.29 8.46
N LEU A 512 18.31 21.18 8.26
CA LEU A 512 16.86 21.16 8.06
C LEU A 512 16.12 21.70 9.30
N GLU A 513 16.49 21.23 10.50
CA GLU A 513 15.91 21.70 11.76
C GLU A 513 16.17 23.20 11.99
N SER A 514 17.38 23.69 11.66
CA SER A 514 17.71 25.12 11.78
C SER A 514 16.89 26.01 10.84
N PHE A 515 16.52 25.50 9.65
CA PHE A 515 15.59 26.17 8.75
C PHE A 515 14.13 26.14 9.25
N GLY A 516 13.80 25.19 10.13
CA GLY A 516 12.48 25.04 10.74
C GLY A 516 11.67 23.85 10.21
N PHE A 517 12.33 22.82 9.67
CA PHE A 517 11.72 21.49 9.52
C PHE A 517 11.53 20.84 10.88
N GLN A 518 10.39 20.19 11.06
CA GLN A 518 10.19 19.20 12.10
C GLN A 518 10.36 17.80 11.48
N LEU A 519 11.41 17.09 11.89
CA LEU A 519 11.67 15.74 11.41
C LEU A 519 11.04 14.72 12.36
N ILE A 520 10.14 13.90 11.81
CA ILE A 520 9.35 12.91 12.55
C ILE A 520 9.77 11.51 12.12
N ASN A 521 9.88 10.59 13.07
CA ASN A 521 10.24 9.21 12.82
C ASN A 521 9.11 8.25 13.20
N ASP A 522 9.34 6.96 12.96
CA ASP A 522 8.49 5.84 13.35
C ASP A 522 7.07 5.82 12.77
N THR A 523 6.61 6.90 12.14
CA THR A 523 5.28 7.07 11.56
C THR A 523 5.39 7.68 10.17
N CYS A 524 4.35 7.49 9.35
CA CYS A 524 4.28 7.92 7.96
C CYS A 524 3.09 8.87 7.77
N TRP A 525 3.11 9.72 6.73
CA TRP A 525 2.04 10.70 6.48
C TRP A 525 0.64 10.08 6.35
N CYS A 526 0.53 8.87 5.80
CA CYS A 526 -0.75 8.13 5.77
C CYS A 526 -1.30 7.77 7.17
N MET A 527 -0.51 7.94 8.23
CA MET A 527 -0.89 7.62 9.62
C MET A 527 -0.95 8.85 10.53
N LEU A 528 -0.54 10.02 10.02
CA LEU A 528 -0.65 11.29 10.72
C LEU A 528 -1.99 11.94 10.36
N LEU A 529 -3.05 11.55 11.08
CA LEU A 529 -4.43 11.86 10.69
C LEU A 529 -5.02 13.08 11.43
N ASP A 530 -4.55 13.33 12.64
CA ASP A 530 -5.22 14.22 13.58
C ASP A 530 -4.40 15.48 13.92
N PRO A 531 -5.08 16.54 14.39
CA PRO A 531 -4.42 17.66 15.06
C PRO A 531 -3.56 17.22 16.25
N PRO A 532 -2.50 17.97 16.59
CA PRO A 532 -2.10 19.26 16.00
C PRO A 532 -1.14 19.14 14.80
N ILE A 533 -0.74 17.93 14.41
CA ILE A 533 0.12 17.72 13.23
C ILE A 533 -0.64 18.09 11.96
N ILE A 534 -1.86 17.59 11.82
CA ILE A 534 -2.76 18.03 10.75
C ILE A 534 -3.42 19.36 11.17
N PRO A 535 -3.41 20.41 10.33
CA PRO A 535 -3.98 21.71 10.70
C PRO A 535 -5.45 21.60 11.11
N VAL A 536 -5.86 22.29 12.18
CA VAL A 536 -7.25 22.27 12.68
C VAL A 536 -8.22 22.90 11.68
N ASN A 537 -7.79 23.91 10.92
CA ASN A 537 -8.61 24.56 9.90
C ASN A 537 -8.89 23.59 8.74
N VAL A 538 -10.16 23.25 8.52
CA VAL A 538 -10.61 22.36 7.43
C VAL A 538 -10.26 22.87 6.02
N ASN A 539 -10.10 24.18 5.87
CA ASN A 539 -9.70 24.81 4.61
C ASN A 539 -8.18 24.92 4.45
N ALA A 540 -7.40 24.47 5.45
CA ALA A 540 -5.95 24.47 5.34
C ALA A 540 -5.49 23.58 4.18
N LYS A 541 -4.42 24.02 3.52
CA LYS A 541 -3.80 23.29 2.41
C LYS A 541 -2.48 22.67 2.83
N ILE A 542 -2.35 21.40 2.52
CA ILE A 542 -1.15 20.61 2.75
C ILE A 542 -0.48 20.38 1.40
N LEU A 543 0.74 20.88 1.20
CA LEU A 543 1.55 20.64 0.01
C LEU A 543 2.45 19.43 0.22
N THR A 544 2.42 18.48 -0.72
CA THR A 544 3.30 17.31 -0.69
C THR A 544 3.91 17.01 -2.06
N ASN A 545 5.08 16.37 -2.06
CA ASN A 545 5.69 15.79 -3.26
C ASN A 545 5.42 14.28 -3.42
N SER A 546 4.59 13.71 -2.56
CA SER A 546 4.24 12.29 -2.59
C SER A 546 2.95 12.05 -3.38
N GLY A 547 3.01 11.23 -4.43
CA GLY A 547 1.80 10.76 -5.12
C GLY A 547 0.91 9.89 -4.23
N LYS A 548 1.50 9.09 -3.33
CA LYS A 548 0.77 8.23 -2.38
C LYS A 548 -0.01 9.07 -1.36
N TYR A 549 0.65 10.07 -0.75
CA TYR A 549 -0.04 10.94 0.21
C TYR A 549 -1.00 11.92 -0.47
N ALA A 550 -0.68 12.41 -1.67
CA ALA A 550 -1.61 13.22 -2.46
C ALA A 550 -2.91 12.48 -2.79
N HIS A 551 -2.85 11.15 -3.00
CA HIS A 551 -4.03 10.33 -3.23
C HIS A 551 -4.84 10.07 -1.94
N TYR A 552 -4.22 9.60 -0.86
CA TYR A 552 -4.94 9.23 0.36
C TYR A 552 -5.27 10.41 1.28
N GLY A 553 -4.43 11.44 1.28
CA GLY A 553 -4.50 12.59 2.17
C GLY A 553 -5.86 13.30 2.23
N PRO A 554 -6.57 13.55 1.11
CA PRO A 554 -7.87 14.21 1.15
C PRO A 554 -8.90 13.44 1.97
N GLY A 555 -9.02 12.12 1.76
CA GLY A 555 -9.95 11.26 2.50
C GLY A 555 -9.54 11.03 3.94
N LEU A 556 -8.23 10.87 4.18
CA LEU A 556 -7.66 10.59 5.51
C LEU A 556 -7.70 11.78 6.47
N THR A 557 -7.46 13.01 5.96
CA THR A 557 -7.32 14.21 6.80
C THR A 557 -8.51 15.17 6.69
N ASN A 558 -9.35 14.99 5.67
CA ASN A 558 -10.38 15.96 5.29
C ASN A 558 -9.79 17.39 5.14
N ARG A 559 -8.61 17.49 4.51
CA ARG A 559 -7.93 18.74 4.15
C ARG A 559 -7.71 18.82 2.65
N ARG A 560 -7.47 20.03 2.15
CA ARG A 560 -7.13 20.25 0.75
C ARG A 560 -5.67 19.85 0.53
N ILE A 561 -5.42 18.90 -0.37
CA ILE A 561 -4.06 18.49 -0.69
C ILE A 561 -3.59 19.17 -1.98
N ARG A 562 -2.43 19.82 -1.90
CA ARG A 562 -1.69 20.32 -3.06
C ARG A 562 -0.56 19.35 -3.39
N PHE A 563 -0.26 19.16 -4.66
CA PHE A 563 0.79 18.24 -5.13
C PHE A 563 1.82 18.96 -5.99
N GLY A 564 3.10 18.85 -5.64
CA GLY A 564 4.19 19.54 -6.34
C GLY A 564 5.53 18.82 -6.22
N SER A 565 6.60 19.48 -6.64
CA SER A 565 7.97 18.98 -6.47
C SER A 565 8.53 19.25 -5.08
N MET A 566 9.68 18.65 -4.79
CA MET A 566 10.50 19.01 -3.63
C MET A 566 10.91 20.50 -3.66
N TYR A 567 11.17 21.04 -4.85
CA TYR A 567 11.42 22.47 -5.02
C TYR A 567 10.19 23.31 -4.63
N ASP A 568 8.99 22.93 -5.08
CA ASP A 568 7.74 23.60 -4.67
C ASP A 568 7.56 23.59 -3.16
N CYS A 569 7.92 22.48 -2.50
CA CYS A 569 7.83 22.34 -1.05
C CYS A 569 8.74 23.35 -0.34
N VAL A 570 9.99 23.51 -0.78
CA VAL A 570 10.94 24.47 -0.21
C VAL A 570 10.52 25.91 -0.52
N GLU A 571 10.07 26.20 -1.74
CA GLU A 571 9.59 27.54 -2.11
C GLU A 571 8.33 27.94 -1.34
N ALA A 572 7.39 27.02 -1.12
CA ALA A 572 6.21 27.26 -0.32
C ALA A 572 6.55 27.50 1.15
N ALA A 573 7.56 26.80 1.68
CA ALA A 573 8.08 27.04 3.02
C ALA A 573 8.65 28.47 3.18
N LYS A 574 9.23 29.04 2.12
CA LYS A 574 9.83 30.40 2.11
C LYS A 574 8.85 31.51 1.73
N SER A 575 7.76 31.20 1.04
CA SER A 575 6.83 32.21 0.48
C SER A 575 5.41 32.16 1.07
N GLY A 576 5.03 31.07 1.71
CA GLY A 576 3.65 30.82 2.17
C GLY A 576 2.70 30.38 1.06
N ARG A 577 3.20 30.17 -0.16
CA ARG A 577 2.37 29.92 -1.34
C ARG A 577 3.01 28.91 -2.27
N MET A 578 2.18 28.10 -2.91
CA MET A 578 2.61 27.33 -4.08
C MET A 578 2.78 28.28 -5.28
N ARG A 579 3.62 27.90 -6.26
CA ARG A 579 3.71 28.63 -7.53
C ARG A 579 2.30 28.82 -8.12
N SER A 580 2.05 29.99 -8.71
CA SER A 580 0.72 30.40 -9.18
C SER A 580 0.06 29.34 -10.08
N SER A 581 -1.25 29.10 -9.95
CA SER A 581 -2.04 28.06 -10.64
C SER A 581 -1.86 27.92 -12.17
N GLY A 582 -1.34 28.93 -12.86
CA GLY A 582 -0.94 28.86 -14.27
C GLY A 582 0.42 28.21 -14.55
N SER A 583 1.27 28.00 -13.55
CA SER A 583 2.55 27.28 -13.66
C SER A 583 2.33 25.80 -13.37
N ILE A 584 1.77 25.13 -14.38
CA ILE A 584 1.86 23.68 -14.48
C ILE A 584 3.37 23.29 -14.46
N PRO A 585 3.78 22.15 -13.88
CA PRO A 585 5.18 21.74 -13.89
C PRO A 585 5.74 21.75 -15.32
N GLN A 586 7.02 22.10 -15.50
CA GLN A 586 7.58 22.33 -16.85
C GLN A 586 7.60 21.08 -17.75
N TRP A 587 7.50 19.90 -17.14
CA TRP A 587 7.40 18.60 -17.80
C TRP A 587 5.97 18.22 -18.24
N LEU A 588 4.97 19.04 -17.89
CA LEU A 588 3.63 19.08 -18.51
C LEU A 588 3.58 20.29 -19.45
#